data_AF-A0A2D4GNU6-F1
#
_entry.id   AF-A0A2D4GNU6-F1
#
_cell.length_a   1.000
_cell.length_b   1.000
_cell.length_c   1.000
_cell.angle_alpha   90.00
_cell.angle_beta   90.00
_cell.angle_gamma   90.00
#
_symmetry.space_group_name_H-M   'P 1'
#
loop_
_entity.id
_entity.type
_entity.pdbx_description
1 polymer ?
#
loop_
_entity_poly.entity_id
_entity_poly.type
_entity_poly.pdbx_seq_one_letter_code
_entity_poly.pdbx_strand_id
1 'polypeptide(L)'
;MCPEETITQKFTVTFVSANATSMEEFSGNPGYQLGKPVRATNLTSLVPVTTLKLWKPVGENLCSSANLTPLLFGFNSISGCIMEVSLADNCTQLREEVAARLNSLVQVSHVGKRGNARRNISDDWVEVLRLNASSSTNTSEGSLRGICPDLPAHLNIQIITADVGAIEGIPQEEILGVQLSFSTTTWQVGCALACPQNATSLPISAAVQFIKVPAHPPVPKTRFQINYTEYDCRRNDVCWPELFYPM
;
A
#
# COMPACT_ATOMS: atom_id res chain seq x y z
N MET A 1 -34.39 -17.51 48.46
CA MET A 1 -34.53 -17.15 47.05
C MET A 1 -34.23 -15.66 46.97
N CYS A 2 -33.05 -15.27 46.50
CA CYS A 2 -32.70 -13.86 46.33
C CYS A 2 -33.22 -13.40 44.95
N PRO A 3 -33.87 -12.23 44.85
CA PRO A 3 -34.37 -11.73 43.57
C PRO A 3 -33.19 -11.36 42.67
N GLU A 4 -33.24 -11.80 41.41
CA GLU A 4 -32.29 -11.39 40.38
C GLU A 4 -32.54 -9.92 40.04
N GLU A 5 -31.66 -9.04 40.52
CA GLU A 5 -31.64 -7.64 40.09
C GLU A 5 -30.91 -7.53 38.75
N THR A 6 -31.67 -7.26 37.69
CA THR A 6 -31.14 -6.92 36.38
C THR A 6 -30.68 -5.47 36.34
N ILE A 7 -29.38 -5.25 36.12
CA ILE A 7 -28.80 -3.92 35.91
C ILE A 7 -28.94 -3.54 34.43
N THR A 8 -29.58 -2.41 34.18
CA THR A 8 -29.73 -1.85 32.83
C THR A 8 -28.96 -0.54 32.74
N GLN A 9 -27.93 -0.48 31.89
CA GLN A 9 -27.23 0.77 31.58
C GLN A 9 -27.72 1.36 30.26
N LYS A 10 -27.82 2.69 30.23
CA LYS A 10 -28.17 3.45 29.03
C LYS A 10 -27.05 4.44 28.75
N PHE A 11 -26.51 4.38 27.54
CA PHE A 11 -25.50 5.30 27.07
C PHE A 11 -26.10 6.23 26.03
N THR A 12 -25.68 7.48 26.05
CA THR A 12 -26.03 8.48 25.04
C THR A 12 -24.73 9.03 24.48
N VAL A 13 -24.54 8.93 23.17
CA VAL A 13 -23.39 9.51 22.47
C VAL A 13 -23.87 10.71 21.67
N THR A 14 -23.28 11.86 21.92
CA THR A 14 -23.50 13.09 21.15
C THR A 14 -22.24 13.43 20.39
N PHE A 15 -22.32 13.35 19.05
CA PHE A 15 -21.22 13.75 18.17
C PHE A 15 -21.33 15.25 17.90
N VAL A 16 -20.31 16.01 18.29
CA VAL A 16 -20.22 17.45 18.02
C VAL A 16 -19.21 17.64 16.89
N SER A 17 -19.68 17.95 15.69
CA SER A 17 -18.80 18.32 14.58
C SER A 17 -18.45 19.81 14.67
N ALA A 18 -17.21 20.14 15.00
CA ALA A 18 -16.71 21.49 14.81
C ALA A 18 -16.51 21.75 13.31
N ASN A 19 -16.80 22.96 12.84
CA ASN A 19 -16.57 23.38 11.46
C ASN A 19 -15.06 23.58 11.24
N ALA A 20 -14.32 22.47 11.18
CA ALA A 20 -12.89 22.44 10.98
C ALA A 20 -12.60 22.51 9.48
N THR A 21 -12.06 23.64 9.03
CA THR A 21 -11.73 23.93 7.63
C THR A 21 -10.58 23.09 7.05
N SER A 22 -10.04 22.15 7.81
CA SER A 22 -9.00 21.21 7.38
C SER A 22 -8.90 20.06 8.40
N MET A 23 -9.90 19.20 8.48
CA MET A 23 -9.68 17.90 9.11
C MET A 23 -8.88 17.04 8.14
N GLU A 24 -7.66 16.69 8.55
CA GLU A 24 -6.86 15.67 7.87
C GLU A 24 -7.66 14.37 7.84
N GLU A 25 -8.04 13.88 6.66
CA GLU A 25 -8.93 12.73 6.55
C GLU A 25 -8.19 11.45 6.92
N PHE A 26 -8.49 10.90 8.10
CA PHE A 26 -7.93 9.64 8.58
C PHE A 26 -8.58 8.43 7.92
N SER A 27 -7.78 7.39 7.74
CA SER A 27 -8.19 6.12 7.15
C SER A 27 -8.58 5.08 8.21
N GLY A 28 -8.71 5.51 9.46
CA GLY A 28 -9.09 4.71 10.62
C GLY A 28 -8.52 5.30 11.92
N ASN A 29 -8.85 4.70 13.07
CA ASN A 29 -8.36 5.14 14.37
C ASN A 29 -8.39 4.01 15.42
N PRO A 30 -7.24 3.50 15.90
CA PRO A 30 -5.91 3.65 15.30
C PRO A 30 -5.73 2.83 14.03
N GLY A 31 -6.22 1.59 13.99
CA GLY A 31 -6.06 0.67 12.86
C GLY A 31 -6.68 1.19 11.57
N TYR A 32 -6.22 0.68 10.43
CA TYR A 32 -6.84 0.97 9.15
C TYR A 32 -8.25 0.38 9.06
N GLN A 33 -9.15 1.13 8.42
CA GLN A 33 -10.46 0.63 8.02
C GLN A 33 -10.40 0.13 6.58
N LEU A 34 -11.03 -1.03 6.34
CA LEU A 34 -11.16 -1.59 5.00
C LEU A 34 -11.82 -0.58 4.04
N GLY A 35 -11.25 -0.45 2.85
CA GLY A 35 -11.76 0.44 1.80
C GLY A 35 -11.41 1.92 1.97
N LYS A 36 -10.72 2.31 3.06
CA LYS A 36 -10.17 3.66 3.18
C LYS A 36 -8.85 3.80 2.42
N PRO A 37 -8.48 5.00 1.95
CA PRO A 37 -7.23 5.19 1.23
C PRO A 37 -5.99 4.85 2.06
N VAL A 38 -4.97 4.24 1.45
CA VAL A 38 -3.66 4.07 2.11
C VAL A 38 -2.95 5.41 2.18
N ARG A 39 -2.69 5.88 3.41
CA ARG A 39 -2.06 7.18 3.68
C ARG A 39 -0.58 7.10 3.35
N ALA A 40 -0.05 8.15 2.76
CA ALA A 40 1.34 8.21 2.33
C ALA A 40 1.90 9.61 2.48
N THR A 41 3.22 9.70 2.60
CA THR A 41 3.90 10.96 2.83
C THR A 41 5.30 10.93 2.25
N ASN A 42 5.84 12.12 2.04
CA ASN A 42 7.27 12.29 1.87
C ASN A 42 7.83 13.11 3.03
N LEU A 43 8.44 12.42 4.00
CA LEU A 43 8.94 13.02 5.26
C LEU A 43 10.04 14.07 5.04
N THR A 44 10.78 13.99 3.93
CA THR A 44 11.81 14.98 3.59
C THR A 44 11.24 16.24 2.92
N SER A 45 9.96 16.23 2.55
CA SER A 45 9.28 17.32 1.85
C SER A 45 8.23 18.01 2.71
N LEU A 46 7.95 19.28 2.42
CA LEU A 46 6.88 20.05 3.05
C LEU A 46 5.48 19.76 2.46
N VAL A 47 5.38 18.89 1.45
CA VAL A 47 4.10 18.48 0.84
C VAL A 47 3.25 17.80 1.91
N PRO A 48 1.94 18.07 2.07
CA PRO A 48 1.08 17.46 3.10
C PRO A 48 0.94 15.94 2.95
N VAL A 49 0.34 15.29 3.96
CA VAL A 49 -0.02 13.86 3.86
C VAL A 49 -0.97 13.67 2.68
N THR A 50 -0.67 12.66 1.88
CA THR A 50 -1.40 12.28 0.68
C THR A 50 -1.81 10.81 0.78
N THR A 51 -2.21 10.22 -0.33
CA THR A 51 -2.55 8.81 -0.44
C THR A 51 -1.71 8.15 -1.53
N LEU A 52 -1.46 6.85 -1.39
CA LEU A 52 -0.97 6.05 -2.51
C LEU A 52 -2.03 6.03 -3.61
N LYS A 53 -1.59 6.06 -4.86
CA LYS A 53 -2.48 6.16 -6.01
C LYS A 53 -2.16 5.10 -7.06
N LEU A 54 -3.19 4.76 -7.81
CA LEU A 54 -3.14 3.91 -8.99
C LEU A 54 -3.80 4.63 -10.16
N TRP A 55 -3.59 4.14 -11.38
CA TRP A 55 -4.38 4.62 -12.52
C TRP A 55 -5.85 4.29 -12.33
N LYS A 56 -6.69 5.27 -12.66
CA LYS A 56 -8.13 5.11 -12.74
C LYS A 56 -8.47 4.34 -14.02
N PRO A 57 -9.14 3.19 -13.95
CA PRO A 57 -9.60 2.50 -15.15
C PRO A 57 -10.64 3.37 -15.86
N VAL A 58 -10.32 3.82 -17.08
CA VAL A 58 -11.21 4.62 -17.95
C VAL A 58 -11.20 4.04 -19.37
N GLY A 59 -11.90 4.65 -20.33
CA GLY A 59 -12.03 4.08 -21.68
C GLY A 59 -10.72 4.07 -22.48
N GLU A 60 -10.17 5.25 -22.77
CA GLU A 60 -9.03 5.40 -23.69
C GLU A 60 -7.71 4.87 -23.12
N ASN A 61 -7.59 4.82 -21.79
CA ASN A 61 -6.45 4.28 -21.04
C ASN A 61 -5.07 4.81 -21.50
N LEU A 62 -4.97 5.99 -22.11
CA LEU A 62 -3.68 6.58 -22.48
C LEU A 62 -2.93 7.10 -21.26
N CYS A 63 -1.63 6.82 -21.16
CA CYS A 63 -0.81 7.27 -20.02
C CYS A 63 -0.67 8.80 -19.91
N SER A 64 -0.92 9.54 -21.01
CA SER A 64 -0.87 11.01 -21.06
C SER A 64 -2.09 11.67 -20.40
N SER A 65 -3.27 11.03 -20.49
CA SER A 65 -4.53 11.53 -19.93
C SER A 65 -5.02 10.70 -18.72
N ALA A 66 -4.20 9.75 -18.25
CA ALA A 66 -4.57 8.84 -17.18
C ALA A 66 -4.77 9.59 -15.85
N ASN A 67 -6.01 9.58 -15.38
CA ASN A 67 -6.35 10.05 -14.04
C ASN A 67 -5.89 9.04 -12.98
N LEU A 68 -5.72 9.52 -11.75
CA LEU A 68 -5.32 8.70 -10.62
C LEU A 68 -6.47 8.54 -9.62
N THR A 69 -6.56 7.36 -9.01
CA THR A 69 -7.48 7.06 -7.90
C THR A 69 -6.69 6.59 -6.68
N PRO A 70 -7.16 6.89 -5.46
CA PRO A 70 -6.53 6.38 -4.25
C PRO A 70 -6.52 4.85 -4.20
N LEU A 71 -5.42 4.28 -3.72
CA LEU A 71 -5.29 2.87 -3.40
C LEU A 71 -6.06 2.59 -2.10
N LEU A 72 -7.01 1.66 -2.16
CA LEU A 72 -7.88 1.34 -1.02
C LEU A 72 -7.30 0.19 -0.19
N PHE A 73 -7.27 0.38 1.13
CA PHE A 73 -6.74 -0.60 2.07
C PHE A 73 -7.57 -1.89 2.07
N GLY A 74 -6.89 -3.03 2.00
CA GLY A 74 -7.49 -4.36 2.03
C GLY A 74 -7.94 -4.91 0.67
N PHE A 75 -7.75 -4.15 -0.42
CA PHE A 75 -8.18 -4.57 -1.77
C PHE A 75 -7.00 -4.75 -2.72
N ASN A 76 -6.74 -6.01 -3.11
CA ASN A 76 -5.84 -6.30 -4.22
C ASN A 76 -6.38 -5.66 -5.50
N SER A 77 -5.51 -4.99 -6.24
CA SER A 77 -5.91 -4.15 -7.37
C SER A 77 -4.88 -4.22 -8.48
N ILE A 78 -5.33 -4.08 -9.73
CA ILE A 78 -4.45 -3.90 -10.89
C ILE A 78 -5.02 -2.79 -11.77
N SER A 79 -4.16 -1.91 -12.24
CA SER A 79 -4.52 -0.91 -13.24
C SER A 79 -3.37 -0.66 -14.20
N GLY A 80 -3.66 -0.07 -15.35
CA GLY A 80 -2.66 0.16 -16.37
C GLY A 80 -3.06 1.26 -17.33
N CYS A 81 -2.11 1.67 -18.14
CA CYS A 81 -2.30 2.61 -19.22
C CYS A 81 -1.45 2.20 -20.43
N ILE A 82 -1.80 2.74 -21.59
CA ILE A 82 -1.14 2.52 -22.86
C ILE A 82 -0.29 3.74 -23.14
N MET A 83 1.00 3.51 -23.34
CA MET A 83 1.96 4.52 -23.76
C MET A 83 2.14 4.44 -25.28
N GLU A 84 2.16 5.60 -25.93
CA GLU A 84 2.50 5.72 -27.35
C GLU A 84 4.02 5.74 -27.49
N VAL A 85 4.56 4.88 -28.34
CA VAL A 85 5.99 4.65 -28.53
C VAL A 85 6.30 4.71 -30.02
N SER A 86 7.40 5.35 -30.41
CA SER A 86 7.84 5.44 -31.78
C SER A 86 8.89 4.38 -32.13
N LEU A 87 8.91 3.98 -33.40
CA LEU A 87 9.94 3.09 -33.97
C LEU A 87 11.34 3.72 -33.98
N ALA A 88 11.40 5.05 -33.90
CA ALA A 88 12.65 5.81 -33.84
C ALA A 88 13.23 5.87 -32.42
N ASP A 89 12.49 5.45 -31.40
CA ASP A 89 12.89 5.61 -30.01
C ASP A 89 14.04 4.67 -29.67
N ASN A 90 15.03 5.20 -28.97
CA ASN A 90 16.12 4.41 -28.41
C ASN A 90 15.57 3.59 -27.23
N CYS A 91 15.80 2.27 -27.22
CA CYS A 91 15.34 1.40 -26.12
C CYS A 91 15.82 1.85 -24.74
N THR A 92 16.99 2.50 -24.64
CA THR A 92 17.47 3.07 -23.37
C THR A 92 16.57 4.21 -22.91
N GLN A 93 16.24 5.14 -23.80
CA GLN A 93 15.33 6.25 -23.50
C GLN A 93 13.93 5.73 -23.17
N LEU A 94 13.41 4.80 -23.97
CA LEU A 94 12.11 4.16 -23.72
C LEU A 94 12.07 3.50 -22.34
N ARG A 95 13.15 2.83 -21.93
CA ARG A 95 13.26 2.21 -20.60
C ARG A 95 13.18 3.25 -19.48
N GLU A 96 13.88 4.38 -19.62
CA GLU A 96 13.86 5.47 -18.65
C GLU A 96 12.48 6.14 -18.58
N GLU A 97 11.82 6.36 -19.71
CA GLU A 97 10.48 6.96 -19.77
C GLU A 97 9.42 6.06 -19.13
N VAL A 98 9.45 4.75 -19.42
CA VAL A 98 8.55 3.76 -18.83
C VAL A 98 8.78 3.66 -17.32
N ALA A 99 10.04 3.61 -16.88
CA ALA A 99 10.39 3.59 -15.46
C ALA A 99 9.93 4.87 -14.75
N ALA A 100 10.13 6.05 -15.35
CA ALA A 100 9.68 7.32 -14.81
C ALA A 100 8.16 7.38 -14.70
N ARG A 101 7.43 6.86 -15.71
CA ARG A 101 5.97 6.80 -15.70
C ARG A 101 5.46 5.91 -14.57
N LEU A 102 6.02 4.73 -14.37
CA LEU A 102 5.63 3.85 -13.25
C LEU A 102 6.01 4.46 -11.89
N ASN A 103 7.21 5.02 -11.77
CA ASN A 103 7.66 5.69 -10.54
C ASN A 103 6.78 6.89 -10.16
N SER A 104 6.11 7.53 -11.13
CA SER A 104 5.19 8.63 -10.86
C SER A 104 3.99 8.24 -9.99
N LEU A 105 3.61 6.96 -9.97
CA LEU A 105 2.55 6.45 -9.10
C LEU A 105 2.95 6.41 -7.62
N VAL A 106 4.26 6.34 -7.32
CA VAL A 106 4.78 6.14 -5.97
C VAL A 106 5.89 7.14 -5.63
N GLN A 107 5.58 8.43 -5.83
CA GLN A 107 6.42 9.58 -5.45
C GLN A 107 6.36 9.90 -3.93
N VAL A 108 6.31 8.85 -3.10
CA VAL A 108 6.27 8.95 -1.65
C VAL A 108 7.47 8.22 -1.06
N SER A 109 7.88 8.57 0.15
CA SER A 109 8.95 7.85 0.85
C SER A 109 8.40 6.91 1.93
N HIS A 110 7.25 7.24 2.49
CA HIS A 110 6.66 6.48 3.59
C HIS A 110 5.15 6.30 3.43
N VAL A 111 4.63 5.24 4.03
CA VAL A 111 3.22 4.90 4.14
C VAL A 111 2.81 4.89 5.61
N GLY A 112 1.60 5.32 5.92
CA GLY A 112 1.12 5.33 7.30
C GLY A 112 1.03 3.90 7.82
N LYS A 113 1.66 3.62 8.97
CA LYS A 113 1.55 2.34 9.70
C LYS A 113 0.11 2.08 10.12
N ARG A 114 -0.61 3.15 10.48
CA ARG A 114 -1.99 3.17 11.02
C ARG A 114 -2.89 4.12 10.25
N GLY A 115 -4.21 3.94 10.38
CA GLY A 115 -5.22 4.78 9.74
C GLY A 115 -5.21 6.23 10.24
N ASN A 116 -4.73 6.46 11.46
CA ASN A 116 -4.63 7.78 12.09
C ASN A 116 -3.22 8.38 12.08
N ALA A 117 -2.32 7.87 11.22
CA ALA A 117 -0.91 8.27 11.15
C ALA A 117 -0.72 9.79 11.03
N ARG A 118 0.00 10.39 11.97
CA ARG A 118 0.29 11.84 12.02
C ARG A 118 1.68 12.12 11.51
N ARG A 119 1.81 13.15 10.66
CA ARG A 119 3.09 13.54 10.05
C ARG A 119 4.22 13.78 11.06
N ASN A 120 3.91 14.35 12.21
CA ASN A 120 4.90 14.74 13.21
C ASN A 120 5.36 13.59 14.12
N ILE A 121 4.81 12.38 13.95
CA ILE A 121 5.16 11.19 14.73
C ILE A 121 5.85 10.21 13.78
N SER A 122 7.16 9.99 13.93
CA SER A 122 7.92 9.13 13.02
C SER A 122 7.48 7.66 13.07
N ASP A 123 7.08 7.15 14.25
CA ASP A 123 6.61 5.75 14.40
C ASP A 123 5.28 5.47 13.68
N ASP A 124 4.55 6.52 13.30
CA ASP A 124 3.32 6.38 12.52
C ASP A 124 3.59 6.04 11.04
N TRP A 125 4.86 5.97 10.62
CA TRP A 125 5.26 5.83 9.22
C TRP A 125 6.19 4.64 8.99
N VAL A 126 5.94 3.91 7.92
CA VAL A 126 6.74 2.79 7.43
C VAL A 126 7.40 3.21 6.12
N GLU A 127 8.71 2.97 6.01
CA GLU A 127 9.47 3.26 4.80
C GLU A 127 9.02 2.37 3.62
N VAL A 128 8.99 2.97 2.43
CA VAL A 128 8.71 2.25 1.19
C VAL A 128 10.01 1.71 0.61
N LEU A 129 10.20 0.39 0.67
CA LEU A 129 11.38 -0.28 0.15
C LEU A 129 11.30 -0.41 -1.38
N ARG A 130 12.29 0.12 -2.09
CA ARG A 130 12.38 0.05 -3.55
C ARG A 130 13.42 -0.99 -3.96
N LEU A 131 12.96 -2.10 -4.53
CA LEU A 131 13.84 -3.07 -5.18
C LEU A 131 14.09 -2.59 -6.59
N ASN A 132 15.30 -2.10 -6.85
CA ASN A 132 15.72 -1.76 -8.19
C ASN A 132 15.67 -3.01 -9.07
N ALA A 133 15.08 -2.90 -10.26
CA ALA A 133 15.39 -3.84 -11.32
C ALA A 133 16.91 -3.81 -11.49
N SER A 134 17.57 -4.94 -11.31
CA SER A 134 19.01 -5.06 -11.55
C SER A 134 19.31 -4.43 -12.90
N SER A 135 20.03 -3.31 -12.90
CA SER A 135 20.59 -2.75 -14.11
C SER A 135 21.65 -3.73 -14.58
N SER A 136 21.24 -4.75 -15.33
CA SER A 136 22.16 -5.54 -16.12
C SER A 136 22.67 -4.62 -17.23
N THR A 137 23.70 -3.85 -16.91
CA THR A 137 24.39 -2.93 -17.83
C THR A 137 25.17 -3.65 -18.93
N ASN A 138 24.98 -4.97 -19.12
CA ASN A 138 25.76 -5.77 -20.06
C ASN A 138 24.85 -6.58 -20.98
N THR A 139 24.05 -5.94 -21.82
CA THR A 139 23.65 -6.53 -23.10
C THR A 139 24.15 -5.65 -24.22
N SER A 140 25.29 -6.08 -24.76
CA SER A 140 25.94 -5.58 -25.97
C SER A 140 24.96 -5.43 -27.13
N GLU A 141 24.94 -4.20 -27.65
CA GLU A 141 24.93 -3.82 -29.07
C GLU A 141 24.41 -4.86 -30.06
N GLY A 142 23.09 -4.84 -30.23
CA GLY A 142 22.37 -5.43 -31.34
C GLY A 142 20.96 -4.87 -31.38
N SER A 143 20.83 -3.54 -31.52
CA SER A 143 19.51 -2.88 -31.56
C SER A 143 18.82 -3.22 -32.89
N LEU A 144 18.13 -4.35 -32.91
CA LEU A 144 17.12 -4.63 -33.92
C LEU A 144 16.04 -3.56 -33.73
N ARG A 145 15.92 -2.63 -34.69
CA ARG A 145 14.90 -1.58 -34.64
C ARG A 145 13.53 -2.22 -34.45
N GLY A 146 12.81 -1.75 -33.43
CA GLY A 146 11.50 -2.28 -33.09
C GLY A 146 11.48 -3.47 -32.14
N ILE A 147 12.59 -3.80 -31.47
CA ILE A 147 12.62 -4.76 -30.35
C ILE A 147 13.40 -4.15 -29.19
N CYS A 148 12.76 -4.02 -28.04
CA CYS A 148 13.35 -3.54 -26.80
C CYS A 148 13.15 -4.56 -25.68
N PRO A 149 14.18 -5.37 -25.35
CA PRO A 149 14.13 -6.28 -24.21
C PRO A 149 14.25 -5.51 -22.89
N ASP A 150 13.85 -6.16 -21.81
CA ASP A 150 14.04 -5.69 -20.43
C ASP A 150 13.42 -4.31 -20.14
N LEU A 151 12.24 -4.03 -20.69
CA LEU A 151 11.47 -2.84 -20.33
C LEU A 151 10.67 -3.10 -19.06
N PRO A 152 10.77 -2.25 -18.01
CA PRO A 152 10.04 -2.44 -16.77
C PRO A 152 8.56 -2.08 -16.97
N ALA A 153 7.75 -2.97 -17.55
CA ALA A 153 6.36 -2.66 -17.91
C ALA A 153 5.36 -2.86 -16.76
N HIS A 154 5.77 -3.51 -15.67
CA HIS A 154 4.88 -3.82 -14.55
C HIS A 154 5.49 -3.37 -13.22
N LEU A 155 4.79 -2.51 -12.49
CA LEU A 155 5.10 -2.15 -11.11
C LEU A 155 4.34 -3.06 -10.14
N ASN A 156 5.05 -3.75 -9.26
CA ASN A 156 4.46 -4.58 -8.23
C ASN A 156 4.60 -3.89 -6.86
N ILE A 157 3.48 -3.64 -6.20
CA ILE A 157 3.38 -3.03 -4.88
C ILE A 157 2.88 -4.09 -3.91
N GLN A 158 3.74 -4.55 -3.01
CA GLN A 158 3.38 -5.47 -1.94
C GLN A 158 3.22 -4.69 -0.64
N ILE A 159 2.06 -4.84 0.00
CA ILE A 159 1.74 -4.21 1.28
C ILE A 159 1.55 -5.32 2.30
N ILE A 160 2.44 -5.37 3.28
CA ILE A 160 2.45 -6.36 4.34
C ILE A 160 1.64 -5.81 5.50
N THR A 161 0.62 -6.54 5.95
CA THR A 161 -0.27 -6.12 7.04
C THR A 161 -0.33 -7.16 8.15
N ALA A 162 -0.74 -6.74 9.34
CA ALA A 162 -1.00 -7.65 10.46
C ALA A 162 -2.09 -7.09 11.38
N ASP A 163 -2.73 -7.99 12.12
CA ASP A 163 -3.56 -7.64 13.28
C ASP A 163 -2.65 -7.46 14.49
N VAL A 164 -2.65 -6.29 15.11
CA VAL A 164 -1.75 -5.96 16.24
C VAL A 164 -2.46 -5.89 17.59
N GLY A 165 -3.66 -6.44 17.68
CA GLY A 165 -4.52 -6.41 18.86
C GLY A 165 -5.94 -6.01 18.51
N ALA A 166 -6.78 -5.83 19.52
CA ALA A 166 -8.16 -5.41 19.37
C ALA A 166 -8.53 -4.30 20.33
N ILE A 167 -9.37 -3.38 19.88
CA ILE A 167 -10.00 -2.35 20.72
C ILE A 167 -11.50 -2.63 20.67
N GLU A 168 -12.11 -2.85 21.84
CA GLU A 168 -13.53 -3.21 21.95
C GLU A 168 -13.91 -4.44 21.09
N GLY A 169 -12.99 -5.40 20.97
CA GLY A 169 -13.18 -6.61 20.17
C GLY A 169 -13.01 -6.42 18.65
N ILE A 170 -12.68 -5.22 18.18
CA ILE A 170 -12.41 -4.94 16.77
C ILE A 170 -10.90 -5.05 16.52
N PRO A 171 -10.44 -5.99 15.68
CA PRO A 171 -9.02 -6.10 15.31
C PRO A 171 -8.49 -4.80 14.71
N GLN A 172 -7.28 -4.43 15.10
CA GLN A 172 -6.59 -3.26 14.61
C GLN A 172 -5.58 -3.67 13.54
N GLU A 173 -5.87 -3.34 12.29
CA GLU A 173 -4.97 -3.64 11.17
C GLU A 173 -3.92 -2.54 10.99
N GLU A 174 -2.66 -2.97 10.89
CA GLU A 174 -1.52 -2.11 10.61
C GLU A 174 -0.77 -2.54 9.35
N ILE A 175 -0.17 -1.57 8.67
CA ILE A 175 0.82 -1.82 7.62
C ILE A 175 2.18 -1.96 8.31
N LEU A 176 2.83 -3.12 8.12
CA LEU A 176 4.17 -3.41 8.66
C LEU A 176 5.28 -3.06 7.67
N GLY A 177 5.00 -3.15 6.37
CA GLY A 177 6.01 -3.02 5.33
C GLY A 177 5.37 -2.74 3.97
N VAL A 178 6.06 -1.95 3.15
CA VAL A 178 5.70 -1.75 1.74
C VAL A 178 6.93 -2.00 0.88
N GLN A 179 6.78 -2.84 -0.13
CA GLN A 179 7.83 -3.18 -1.07
C GLN A 179 7.38 -2.89 -2.49
N LEU A 180 8.24 -2.22 -3.25
CA LEU A 180 8.09 -1.94 -4.66
C LEU A 180 9.09 -2.76 -5.46
N SER A 181 8.64 -3.36 -6.55
CA SER A 181 9.52 -4.06 -7.50
C SER A 181 8.98 -3.92 -8.92
N PHE A 182 9.81 -4.19 -9.91
CA PHE A 182 9.44 -4.09 -11.32
C PHE A 182 9.59 -5.45 -12.01
N SER A 183 8.62 -5.82 -12.84
CA SER A 183 8.77 -6.93 -13.79
C SER A 183 9.03 -6.37 -15.18
N THR A 184 9.97 -7.00 -15.87
CA THR A 184 10.37 -6.60 -17.22
C THR A 184 9.62 -7.39 -18.29
N THR A 185 9.50 -6.79 -19.48
CA THR A 185 8.96 -7.42 -20.68
C THR A 185 9.81 -7.04 -21.89
N THR A 186 9.72 -7.84 -22.94
CA THR A 186 10.29 -7.49 -24.24
C THR A 186 9.21 -6.86 -25.09
N TRP A 187 9.36 -5.58 -25.38
CA TRP A 187 8.50 -4.90 -26.34
C TRP A 187 8.98 -5.18 -27.75
N GLN A 188 8.05 -5.51 -28.64
CA GLN A 188 8.33 -5.74 -30.05
C GLN A 188 7.21 -5.15 -30.88
N VAL A 189 7.59 -4.65 -32.05
CA VAL A 189 6.67 -4.04 -33.00
C VAL A 189 5.79 -5.11 -33.63
N GLY A 190 4.48 -4.99 -33.41
CA GLY A 190 3.49 -5.92 -33.95
C GLY A 190 3.08 -5.65 -35.40
N CYS A 191 4.02 -5.38 -36.31
CA CYS A 191 3.70 -5.23 -37.74
C CYS A 191 4.54 -6.15 -38.63
N ALA A 192 3.91 -6.77 -39.63
CA ALA A 192 4.53 -7.81 -40.43
C ALA A 192 5.20 -7.33 -41.73
N LEU A 193 4.81 -6.17 -42.29
CA LEU A 193 5.20 -5.80 -43.67
C LEU A 193 5.48 -4.31 -43.90
N ALA A 194 4.66 -3.40 -43.35
CA ALA A 194 4.88 -1.96 -43.46
C ALA A 194 4.27 -1.25 -42.25
N CYS A 195 5.08 -0.98 -41.24
CA CYS A 195 4.65 -0.09 -40.17
C CYS A 195 4.59 1.35 -40.72
N PRO A 196 3.46 2.06 -40.55
CA PRO A 196 3.52 3.51 -40.54
C PRO A 196 4.59 3.93 -39.51
N GLN A 197 5.33 5.02 -39.75
CA GLN A 197 6.24 5.64 -38.76
C GLN A 197 5.49 6.13 -37.49
N ASN A 198 4.22 5.78 -37.35
CA ASN A 198 3.30 6.31 -36.35
C ASN A 198 3.30 5.41 -35.12
N ALA A 199 3.04 6.04 -33.98
CA ALA A 199 3.05 5.47 -32.65
C ALA A 199 2.48 4.06 -32.57
N THR A 200 3.31 3.15 -32.08
CA THR A 200 2.97 1.83 -31.58
C THR A 200 2.58 1.90 -30.11
N SER A 201 1.79 0.96 -29.63
CA SER A 201 1.32 0.93 -28.24
C SER A 201 2.21 0.05 -27.35
N LEU A 202 2.49 0.54 -26.14
CA LEU A 202 3.14 -0.19 -25.06
C LEU A 202 2.23 -0.14 -23.82
N PRO A 203 1.54 -1.23 -23.46
CA PRO A 203 0.80 -1.29 -22.21
C PRO A 203 1.76 -1.39 -21.03
N ILE A 204 1.55 -0.57 -20.01
CA ILE A 204 2.21 -0.65 -18.71
C ILE A 204 1.16 -0.76 -17.61
N SER A 205 1.52 -1.40 -16.50
CA SER A 205 0.57 -1.62 -15.40
C SER A 205 1.22 -1.59 -14.03
N ALA A 206 0.38 -1.40 -13.01
CA ALA A 206 0.73 -1.44 -11.61
C ALA A 206 -0.25 -2.37 -10.89
N ALA A 207 0.30 -3.29 -10.10
CA ALA A 207 -0.46 -4.24 -9.32
C ALA A 207 -0.17 -4.06 -7.83
N VAL A 208 -1.21 -4.20 -7.01
CA VAL A 208 -1.17 -4.09 -5.56
C VAL A 208 -1.60 -5.42 -4.96
N GLN A 209 -0.79 -5.92 -4.03
CA GLN A 209 -1.07 -7.12 -3.28
C GLN A 209 -0.94 -6.84 -1.78
N PHE A 210 -2.02 -7.05 -1.04
CA PHE A 210 -2.03 -7.09 0.41
C PHE A 210 -1.67 -8.50 0.89
N ILE A 211 -0.70 -8.59 1.79
CA ILE A 211 -0.22 -9.84 2.37
C ILE A 211 -0.40 -9.73 3.88
N LYS A 212 -1.38 -10.45 4.42
CA LYS A 212 -1.62 -10.51 5.85
C LYS A 212 -0.70 -11.53 6.51
N VAL A 213 0.15 -11.07 7.41
CA VAL A 213 1.03 -11.92 8.22
C VAL A 213 0.28 -12.31 9.49
N PRO A 214 0.20 -13.61 9.81
CA PRO A 214 -0.44 -14.04 11.04
C PRO A 214 0.35 -13.52 12.24
N ALA A 215 -0.38 -13.04 13.25
CA ALA A 215 0.21 -12.69 14.52
C ALA A 215 0.91 -13.92 15.10
N HIS A 216 2.19 -13.77 15.48
CA HIS A 216 2.96 -14.87 16.08
C HIS A 216 2.71 -14.88 17.59
N PRO A 217 1.93 -15.84 18.13
CA PRO A 217 1.70 -15.89 19.56
C PRO A 217 3.04 -16.05 20.29
N PRO A 218 3.23 -15.33 21.42
CA PRO A 218 4.39 -15.56 22.25
C PRO A 218 4.42 -17.04 22.66
N VAL A 219 5.62 -17.60 22.80
CA VAL A 219 5.78 -18.99 23.22
C VAL A 219 4.97 -19.22 24.51
N PRO A 220 4.06 -20.22 24.54
CA PRO A 220 3.25 -20.49 25.71
C PRO A 220 4.14 -20.68 26.94
N LYS A 221 4.00 -19.81 27.94
CA LYS A 221 4.73 -19.96 29.20
C LYS A 221 4.13 -21.13 29.97
N THR A 222 4.98 -21.98 30.54
CA THR A 222 4.51 -23.04 31.45
C THR A 222 4.03 -22.43 32.78
N ARG A 223 3.21 -23.15 33.54
CA ARG A 223 2.70 -22.72 34.86
C ARG A 223 3.78 -22.32 35.88
N PHE A 224 5.03 -22.73 35.65
CA PHE A 224 6.20 -22.44 36.48
C PHE A 224 6.97 -21.20 36.02
N GLN A 225 6.73 -20.75 34.78
CA GLN A 225 7.30 -19.53 34.18
C GLN A 225 6.30 -18.37 34.21
N ILE A 226 5.04 -18.66 34.54
CA ILE A 226 3.98 -17.67 34.72
C ILE A 226 4.12 -17.05 36.10
N ASN A 227 4.32 -15.73 36.14
CA ASN A 227 4.17 -14.98 37.38
C ASN A 227 2.68 -14.65 37.57
N TYR A 228 2.00 -15.38 38.45
CA TYR A 228 0.55 -15.24 38.64
C TYR A 228 0.10 -13.83 39.03
N THR A 229 0.99 -12.98 39.56
CA THR A 229 0.68 -11.58 39.85
C THR A 229 0.57 -10.70 38.61
N GLU A 230 1.12 -11.10 37.46
CA GLU A 230 0.92 -10.40 36.17
C GLU A 230 -0.48 -10.64 35.60
N TYR A 231 -1.12 -11.77 35.96
CA TYR A 231 -2.42 -12.20 35.46
C TYR A 231 -3.57 -11.94 36.46
N ASP A 232 -3.29 -11.29 37.59
CA ASP A 232 -4.29 -10.92 38.58
C ASP A 232 -5.07 -9.68 38.12
N CYS A 233 -6.18 -9.93 37.44
CA CYS A 233 -7.14 -8.94 36.97
C CYS A 233 -7.77 -8.07 38.07
N ARG A 234 -7.60 -8.42 39.35
CA ARG A 234 -8.05 -7.57 40.47
C ARG A 234 -7.01 -6.53 40.90
N ARG A 235 -5.76 -6.68 40.46
CA ARG A 235 -4.63 -5.80 40.82
C ARG A 235 -4.04 -5.03 39.66
N ASN A 236 -4.15 -5.53 38.42
CA ASN A 236 -3.62 -4.87 37.23
C ASN A 236 -4.73 -4.30 36.36
N ASP A 237 -4.49 -3.13 35.79
CA ASP A 237 -5.44 -2.41 34.91
C ASP A 237 -5.72 -3.13 33.58
N VAL A 238 -4.99 -4.22 33.26
CA VAL A 238 -5.09 -4.94 31.98
C VAL A 238 -5.00 -6.46 32.22
N CYS A 239 -6.06 -7.20 31.85
CA CYS A 239 -6.09 -8.66 31.87
C CYS A 239 -5.37 -9.23 30.64
N TRP A 240 -4.15 -9.74 30.84
CA TRP A 240 -3.23 -10.09 29.76
C TRP A 240 -3.49 -11.35 28.90
N PRO A 241 -4.40 -12.31 29.20
CA PRO A 241 -4.56 -13.46 28.30
C PRO A 241 -5.35 -13.19 27.01
N GLU A 242 -6.25 -12.22 26.98
CA GLU A 242 -7.27 -12.13 25.91
C GLU A 242 -7.07 -10.95 24.93
N LEU A 243 -6.12 -10.05 25.21
CA LEU A 243 -5.93 -8.81 24.43
C LEU A 243 -5.08 -8.97 23.17
N PHE A 244 -4.23 -10.00 23.09
CA PHE A 244 -3.32 -10.18 21.96
C PHE A 244 -3.74 -11.30 21.00
N TYR A 245 -4.56 -12.25 21.43
CA TYR A 245 -4.99 -13.41 20.63
C TYR A 245 -6.38 -13.90 21.08
N PRO A 246 -7.49 -13.40 20.50
CA PRO A 246 -8.80 -13.99 20.74
C PRO A 246 -8.85 -15.39 20.10
N MET A 247 -9.27 -16.39 20.88
CA MET A 247 -9.59 -17.74 20.37
C MET A 247 -10.93 -17.75 19.64
#